data_AF-A0AAV6I4K8-F1
#
_entry.id   AF-A0AAV6I4K8-F1
#
_cell.length_a   1.000
_cell.length_b   1.000
_cell.length_c   1.000
_cell.angle_alpha   90.00
_cell.angle_beta   90.00
_cell.angle_gamma   90.00
#
_symmetry.space_group_name_H-M   'P 1'
#
loop_
_entity.id
_entity.type
_entity.pdbx_description
1 polymer ?
#
loop_
_entity_poly.entity_id
_entity_poly.type
_entity_poly.pdbx_seq_one_letter_code
_entity_poly.pdbx_strand_id
1 'polypeptide(L)' 'MRPPQVLREDTKKTIFIYFMDLCKTMHRQPEHVMTFLLAELGISGSLDGQQRLVVKGRFTPKFFEGILRRYVSKIHLCVT' A
#
# COMPACT_ATOMS: atom_id res chain seq x y z
N MET A 1 -14.03 -3.38 -8.37
CA MET A 1 -13.02 -2.70 -7.52
C MET A 1 -13.07 -1.21 -7.83
N ARG A 2 -13.21 -0.35 -6.81
CA ARG A 2 -13.21 1.11 -7.03
C ARG A 2 -11.79 1.57 -7.39
N PRO A 3 -11.62 2.49 -8.36
CA PRO A 3 -10.31 2.98 -8.74
C PRO A 3 -9.68 3.74 -7.55
N PRO A 4 -8.45 3.41 -7.15
CA PRO A 4 -7.80 4.08 -6.04
C PRO A 4 -7.53 5.54 -6.40
N GLN A 5 -8.25 6.45 -5.75
CA GLN A 5 -8.00 7.89 -5.82
C GLN A 5 -6.66 8.18 -5.14
N VAL A 6 -5.78 8.91 -5.83
CA VAL A 6 -4.49 9.37 -5.30
C VAL A 6 -4.54 10.89 -5.30
N LEU A 7 -4.76 11.47 -4.13
CA LEU A 7 -4.68 12.92 -3.92
C LEU A 7 -3.19 13.29 -3.82
N ARG A 8 -2.74 14.16 -4.73
CA ARG A 8 -1.39 14.73 -4.75
C ARG A 8 -1.38 15.97 -3.87
N GLU A 9 -1.03 15.81 -2.60
CA GLU A 9 -0.94 16.94 -1.67
C GLU A 9 0.44 17.63 -1.68
N ASP A 10 1.50 16.96 -2.16
CA ASP A 10 2.81 17.60 -2.36
C ASP A 10 3.72 16.80 -3.32
N THR A 11 4.67 17.45 -3.98
CA THR A 11 5.50 16.87 -5.08
C THR A 11 6.44 15.74 -4.61
N LYS A 12 6.53 15.49 -3.30
CA LYS A 12 7.43 14.51 -2.66
C LYS A 12 6.71 13.46 -1.78
N LYS A 13 5.39 13.51 -1.66
CA LYS A 13 4.59 12.56 -0.85
C LYS A 13 3.50 11.92 -1.69
N THR A 14 3.41 10.59 -1.62
CA THR A 14 2.30 9.84 -2.21
C THR A 14 1.39 9.36 -1.08
N ILE A 15 0.10 9.67 -1.17
CA ILE A 15 -0.90 9.28 -0.18
C ILE A 15 -1.75 8.15 -0.77
N PHE A 16 -1.75 7.02 -0.08
CA PHE A 16 -2.53 5.84 -0.40
C PHE A 16 -3.87 5.89 0.34
N ILE A 17 -4.91 6.34 -0.35
CA ILE A 17 -6.22 6.59 0.25
C ILE A 17 -6.97 5.28 0.57
N TYR A 18 -6.81 4.25 -0.26
CA TYR A 18 -7.52 2.96 -0.14
C TYR A 18 -6.74 1.87 0.60
N PHE A 19 -5.73 2.25 1.39
CA PHE A 19 -4.88 1.28 2.09
C PHE A 19 -5.66 0.39 3.07
N MET A 20 -6.57 0.97 3.85
CA MET A 20 -7.40 0.22 4.78
C MET A 20 -8.35 -0.76 4.08
N ASP A 21 -8.95 -0.35 2.97
CA ASP A 21 -9.86 -1.19 2.19
C ASP A 21 -9.13 -2.38 1.55
N LEU A 22 -7.89 -2.15 1.10
CA LEU A 22 -7.00 -3.20 0.62
C LEU A 22 -6.66 -4.20 1.75
N CYS A 23 -6.30 -3.71 2.94
CA CYS A 23 -6.01 -4.57 4.09
C CYS A 23 -7.23 -5.42 4.49
N LYS A 24 -8.44 -4.83 4.45
CA LYS A 24 -9.71 -5.55 4.65
C LYS A 24 -9.94 -6.62 3.59
N THR A 25 -9.73 -6.30 2.32
CA THR A 25 -9.88 -7.26 1.21
C THR A 25 -8.95 -8.46 1.37
N MET A 26 -7.74 -8.23 1.90
CA MET A 26 -6.77 -9.30 2.17
C MET A 26 -6.93 -9.95 3.55
N HIS A 27 -7.91 -9.52 4.36
CA HIS A 27 -8.13 -9.98 5.73
C HIS A 27 -6.87 -9.94 6.60
N ARG A 28 -6.02 -8.92 6.42
CA ARG A 28 -4.74 -8.78 7.15
C ARG A 28 -4.64 -7.47 7.90
N GLN A 29 -3.82 -7.50 8.95
CA GLN A 29 -3.57 -6.32 9.78
C GLN A 29 -2.83 -5.25 8.97
N PRO A 30 -3.28 -3.98 9.05
CA PRO A 30 -2.69 -2.88 8.29
C PRO A 30 -1.21 -2.66 8.62
N GLU A 31 -0.81 -2.87 9.88
CA GLU A 31 0.59 -2.73 10.32
C GLU A 31 1.53 -3.71 9.61
N HIS A 32 1.08 -4.95 9.39
CA HIS A 32 1.87 -5.99 8.72
C HIS A 32 2.00 -5.71 7.22
N VAL A 33 0.89 -5.34 6.56
CA VAL A 33 0.89 -4.97 5.14
C VAL A 33 1.74 -3.73 4.91
N MET A 34 1.66 -2.75 5.82
CA MET A 34 2.46 -1.54 5.79
C MET A 34 3.94 -1.88 5.90
N THR A 35 4.35 -2.64 6.93
CA THR A 35 5.75 -3.04 7.12
C THR A 35 6.30 -3.77 5.88
N PHE A 36 5.53 -4.68 5.31
CA PHE A 36 5.92 -5.38 4.08
C PHE A 36 6.10 -4.42 2.89
N LEU A 37 5.14 -3.52 2.68
CA LEU A 37 5.17 -2.57 1.59
C LEU A 37 6.36 -1.61 1.71
N LEU A 38 6.63 -1.13 2.93
CA LEU A 38 7.77 -0.28 3.23
C LEU A 38 9.11 -0.99 3.00
N ALA A 39 9.20 -2.28 3.37
CA ALA A 39 10.39 -3.11 3.14
C ALA A 39 10.64 -3.35 1.64
N GLU A 40 9.63 -3.72 0.86
CA GLU A 40 9.75 -3.94 -0.59
C GLU A 40 10.12 -2.66 -1.35
N LEU A 41 9.55 -1.53 -0.91
CA LEU A 41 9.81 -0.23 -1.53
C LEU A 41 11.12 0.39 -1.06
N GLY A 42 11.71 -0.11 0.03
CA GLY A 42 12.86 0.51 0.68
C GLY A 42 12.59 1.94 1.16
N ILE A 43 11.34 2.26 1.49
CA ILE A 43 10.93 3.60 1.93
C ILE A 43 10.34 3.59 3.32
N SER A 44 10.33 4.76 3.93
CA SER A 44 9.63 5.01 5.20
C SER A 44 8.29 5.69 4.93
N GLY A 45 7.27 5.26 5.68
CA GLY A 45 5.93 5.82 5.61
C GLY A 45 5.22 5.71 6.95
N SER A 46 4.04 6.29 7.03
CA SER A 46 3.23 6.33 8.25
C SER A 46 1.75 6.35 7.89
N LEU A 47 0.90 5.82 8.76
CA LEU A 47 -0.54 6.00 8.65
C LEU A 47 -0.91 7.40 9.17
N ASP A 48 -1.67 8.13 8.37
CA ASP A 48 -2.32 9.37 8.81
C ASP A 48 -3.49 9.09 9.77
N GLY A 49 -3.98 10.10 10.47
CA GLY A 49 -5.16 10.00 11.34
C GLY A 49 -6.43 9.51 10.61
N GLN A 50 -6.49 9.68 9.29
CA GLN A 50 -7.55 9.12 8.44
C GLN A 50 -7.28 7.68 7.94
N GLN A 51 -6.31 6.98 8.53
CA GLN A 51 -5.90 5.61 8.16
C GLN A 51 -5.46 5.48 6.69
N ARG A 52 -4.93 6.57 6.13
CA ARG A 52 -4.34 6.62 4.79
C ARG A 52 -2.85 6.42 4.92
N LEU A 53 -2.24 5.60 4.06
CA LEU A 53 -0.80 5.37 4.11
C LEU A 53 -0.08 6.53 3.40
N VAL A 54 0.70 7.29 4.15
CA VAL A 54 1.53 8.38 3.61
C VAL A 54 2.94 7.86 3.44
N VAL A 55 3.45 7.89 2.21
CA VAL A 55 4.82 7.48 1.91
C VAL A 55 5.63 8.64 1.32
N LYS A 56 6.91 8.72 1.68
CA LYS A 56 7.85 9.67 1.05
C LYS A 56 8.35 9.07 -0.26
N GLY A 57 8.13 9.77 -1.36
CA GLY A 57 8.53 9.34 -2.70
C GLY A 57 7.45 9.53 -3.74
N ARG A 58 7.86 9.43 -5.01
CA ARG A 58 7.01 9.62 -6.18
C ARG A 58 6.80 8.25 -6.83
N PHE A 59 5.63 7.68 -6.62
CA PHE A 59 5.32 6.34 -7.11
C PHE A 59 4.17 6.39 -8.11
N THR A 60 4.31 5.63 -9.19
CA THR A 60 3.23 5.47 -10.17
C THR A 60 2.26 4.39 -9.67
N PRO A 61 0.96 4.50 -9.98
CA PRO A 61 -0.03 3.49 -9.59
C PRO A 61 0.32 2.09 -10.15
N LYS A 62 0.87 2.02 -11.37
CA LYS A 62 1.34 0.76 -11.99
C LYS A 62 2.40 0.04 -11.18
N PHE A 63 3.30 0.78 -10.54
CA PHE A 63 4.36 0.20 -9.71
C PHE A 63 3.75 -0.46 -8.46
N PHE A 64 2.80 0.21 -7.81
CA PHE A 64 2.06 -0.35 -6.69
C PHE A 64 1.24 -1.58 -7.07
N GLU A 65 0.56 -1.57 -8.23
CA GLU A 65 -0.14 -2.75 -8.73
C GLU A 65 0.79 -3.98 -8.86
N GLY A 66 2.03 -3.78 -9.33
CA GLY A 66 3.02 -4.86 -9.43
C GLY A 66 3.38 -5.47 -8.07
N ILE A 67 3.64 -4.64 -7.06
CA ILE A 67 3.96 -5.09 -5.70
C ILE A 67 2.76 -5.77 -5.06
N LEU A 68 1.55 -5.22 -5.24
CA LEU A 68 0.32 -5.83 -4.75
C LEU A 68 0.07 -7.20 -5.36
N ARG A 69 0.29 -7.35 -6.68
CA ARG A 69 0.18 -8.67 -7.34
C ARG A 69 1.18 -9.68 -6.77
N ARG A 70 2.43 -9.26 -6.52
CA ARG A 70 3.43 -10.12 -5.86
C ARG A 70 3.02 -10.47 -4.44
N TYR A 71 2.50 -9.52 -3.69
CA TYR A 71 2.03 -9.74 -2.33
C TYR A 71 0.90 -10.77 -2.33
N VAL A 72 -0.18 -10.55 -3.08
CA VAL A 72 -1.33 -11.47 -3.20
C VAL A 72 -0.92 -12.87 -3.64
N SER A 73 0.00 -12.96 -4.61
CA SER A 73 0.56 -14.24 -5.06
C SER A 73 1.34 -14.94 -3.94
N LYS A 74 2.19 -14.21 -3.20
CA LYS A 74 2.97 -14.75 -2.08
C LYS A 74 2.08 -15.24 -0.93
N ILE A 75 0.99 -14.55 -0.63
CA ILE A 75 0.02 -15.03 0.39
C ILE A 75 -0.69 -16.30 -0.09
N HIS A 76 -1.03 -16.42 -1.37
CA HIS A 76 -1.65 -17.65 -1.89
C HIS A 76 -0.66 -18.82 -1.95
N LEU A 77 0.61 -18.57 -2.26
CA LEU A 77 1.65 -19.61 -2.31
C LEU A 77 2.04 -20.14 -0.92
N CYS A 78 1.94 -19.31 0.12
CA CYS A 78 2.37 -19.67 1.48
C CYS A 78 1.30 -20.44 2.28
N VAL A 79 0.14 -20.74 1.68
CA VAL A 79 -0.98 -21.48 2.30
C VAL A 79 -1.03 -22.93 1.78
N THR A 80 0.05 -23.43 1.19
CA THR A 80 0.22 -24.84 0.78
C THR A 80 1.48 -25.39 1.42
#